data_AF-Q0GA52-F1
#
_entry.id   AF-Q0GA52-F1
#
_cell.length_a   1.000
_cell.length_b   1.000
_cell.length_c   1.000
_cell.angle_alpha   90.00
_cell.angle_beta   90.00
_cell.angle_gamma   90.00
#
_symmetry.space_group_name_H-M   'P 1'
#
loop_
_entity.id
_entity.type
_entity.pdbx_description
1 polymer ?
#
loop_
_entity_poly.entity_id
_entity_poly.type
_entity_poly.pdbx_seq_one_letter_code
_entity_poly.pdbx_strand_id
1 'polypeptide(L)' 'PCNEDGFMTCKDGQATFTCICKSGWQGEMCESDINECKDPVNINGGCSQICENTP' A
#
# COMPACT_ATOMS: atom_id res chain seq x y z
N PRO A 1 -1.89 16.66 1.23
CA PRO A 1 -1.89 16.14 -0.15
C PRO A 1 -1.37 14.71 -0.13
N CYS A 2 -2.09 13.77 -0.75
CA CYS A 2 -1.58 12.40 -0.91
C CYS A 2 -0.24 12.45 -1.68
N ASN A 3 0.61 11.44 -1.52
CA ASN A 3 1.83 11.32 -2.31
C ASN A 3 1.52 11.22 -3.82
N GLU A 4 2.55 11.27 -4.67
CA GLU A 4 2.40 11.21 -6.14
C GLU A 4 1.63 9.96 -6.63
N ASP A 5 1.53 8.94 -5.79
CA ASP A 5 0.85 7.67 -6.06
C ASP A 5 -0.54 7.50 -5.44
N GLY A 6 -1.00 8.43 -4.59
CA GLY A 6 -2.31 8.37 -3.92
C GLY A 6 -3.34 9.32 -4.53
N PHE A 7 -4.60 8.89 -4.62
CA PHE A 7 -5.71 9.74 -5.05
C PHE A 7 -6.48 10.30 -3.85
N MET A 8 -6.80 11.59 -3.84
CA MET A 8 -7.56 12.22 -2.76
C MET A 8 -9.06 12.15 -3.04
N THR A 9 -9.85 11.56 -2.14
CA THR A 9 -11.31 11.55 -2.23
C THR A 9 -11.91 12.43 -1.15
N CYS A 10 -12.75 13.38 -1.55
CA CYS A 10 -13.58 14.16 -0.63
C CYS A 10 -14.86 13.39 -0.34
N LYS A 11 -15.06 12.95 0.90
CA LYS A 11 -16.28 12.26 1.31
C LYS A 11 -17.34 13.30 1.66
N ASP A 12 -18.44 13.32 0.90
CA ASP A 12 -19.63 14.20 0.99
C ASP A 12 -19.61 15.24 2.11
N GLY A 13 -19.04 16.41 1.81
CA GLY A 13 -19.25 17.65 2.57
C GLY A 13 -18.56 17.76 3.93
N GLN A 14 -17.84 16.74 4.41
CA GLN A 14 -16.94 16.90 5.54
C GLN A 14 -15.57 17.34 5.01
N ALA A 15 -14.92 18.30 5.68
CA ALA A 15 -13.56 18.75 5.36
C ALA A 15 -12.48 17.68 5.63
N THR A 16 -12.88 16.41 5.65
CA THR A 16 -12.03 15.24 5.76
C THR A 16 -11.73 14.71 4.38
N PHE A 17 -10.48 14.85 3.97
CA PHE A 17 -9.96 14.16 2.81
C PHE A 17 -9.48 12.78 3.25
N THR A 18 -9.75 11.77 2.43
CA THR A 18 -9.17 10.43 2.64
C THR A 18 -8.39 10.07 1.39
N CYS A 19 -7.13 9.66 1.55
CA CYS A 19 -6.35 9.16 0.45
C CYS A 19 -6.74 7.72 0.16
N ILE A 20 -7.02 7.44 -1.11
CA ILE A 20 -7.16 6.09 -1.64
C ILE A 20 -5.81 5.74 -2.26
N CYS A 21 -5.11 4.82 -1.64
CA CYS A 21 -3.78 4.41 -2.07
C CYS A 21 -3.89 3.45 -3.25
N LYS A 22 -2.94 3.55 -4.19
CA LYS A 22 -2.71 2.47 -5.16
C LYS A 22 -2.32 1.19 -4.42
N SER A 23 -2.47 0.06 -5.10
CA SER A 23 -1.87 -1.20 -4.67
C SER A 23 -0.39 -0.97 -4.33
N GLY A 24 0.12 -1.65 -3.30
CA GLY A 24 1.49 -1.47 -2.82
C GLY A 24 1.71 -0.27 -1.89
N TRP A 25 0.71 0.59 -1.62
CA TRP A 25 0.85 1.74 -0.73
C TRP A 25 -0.16 1.76 0.42
N GLN A 26 0.27 2.29 1.57
CA GLN A 26 -0.47 2.41 2.81
C GLN A 26 -0.12 3.72 3.55
N GLY A 27 -0.90 4.04 4.60
CA GLY A 27 -0.77 5.28 5.36
C GLY A 27 -1.90 6.27 5.06
N GLU A 28 -2.02 7.32 5.88
CA GLU A 28 -3.09 8.33 5.74
C GLU A 28 -2.93 9.14 4.44
N MET A 29 -1.69 9.32 4.00
CA MET A 29 -1.31 10.04 2.78
C MET A 29 -0.69 9.11 1.73
N CYS A 30 -0.84 7.79 1.90
CA CYS A 30 -0.20 6.76 1.07
C CYS A 30 1.33 6.85 1.07
N GLU A 31 1.91 7.41 2.13
CA GLU A 31 3.33 7.73 2.23
C GLU A 31 4.23 6.52 2.49
N SER A 32 3.64 5.37 2.82
CA SER A 32 4.36 4.16 3.18
C SER A 32 4.10 3.05 2.19
N ASP A 33 5.15 2.39 1.73
CA ASP A 33 5.07 1.20 0.91
C ASP A 33 4.54 0.00 1.75
N ILE A 34 3.73 -0.85 1.14
CA ILE A 34 3.25 -2.10 1.72
C ILE A 34 4.36 -3.11 1.51
N ASN A 35 4.81 -3.74 2.58
CA ASN A 35 5.84 -4.76 2.46
C ASN A 35 5.21 -6.14 2.23
N GLU A 36 5.20 -6.58 0.97
CA GLU A 36 4.70 -7.90 0.53
C GLU A 36 5.50 -9.05 1.16
N CYS A 37 6.71 -8.77 1.65
CA CYS A 37 7.61 -9.73 2.29
C CYS A 37 7.48 -9.75 3.81
N LYS A 38 6.68 -8.87 4.39
CA LYS A 38 6.50 -8.78 5.85
C LYS A 38 5.77 -10.00 6.38
N ASP A 39 4.88 -10.60 5.59
CA ASP A 39 4.37 -11.93 5.86
C ASP A 39 5.28 -12.97 5.20
N PRO A 40 5.96 -13.83 5.99
CA PRO A 40 6.69 -14.93 5.40
C PRO A 40 5.69 -15.86 4.74
N VAL A 41 5.57 -15.77 3.41
CA VAL A 41 4.86 -16.77 2.62
C VAL A 41 5.34 -18.14 3.11
N ASN A 42 4.39 -18.94 3.57
CA ASN A 42 4.63 -20.23 4.19
C ASN A 42 5.22 -21.17 3.12
N ILE A 43 6.54 -21.14 2.96
CA ILE A 43 7.32 -21.87 1.94
C ILE A 43 7.38 -23.36 2.27
N ASN A 44 6.25 -24.05 2.18
CA ASN A 44 6.14 -25.49 2.39
C ASN A 44 6.08 -26.29 1.07
N GLY A 45 6.80 -25.86 0.04
CA GLY A 45 6.88 -26.64 -1.20
C GLY A 45 7.59 -25.93 -2.34
N GLY A 46 8.93 -26.03 -2.36
CA GLY A 46 9.73 -26.01 -3.59
C GLY A 46 9.47 -24.88 -4.59
N CYS A 47 9.87 -23.66 -4.25
CA CYS A 47 10.47 -22.69 -5.19
C CYS A 47 11.12 -21.59 -4.34
N SER A 48 12.38 -21.26 -4.61
CA SER A 48 13.04 -20.06 -4.06
C SER A 48 12.38 -18.82 -4.66
N GLN A 49 11.19 -18.47 -4.19
CA GLN A 49 10.58 -17.20 -4.50
C GLN A 49 11.32 -16.16 -3.68
N ILE A 50 12.21 -15.42 -4.34
CA ILE A 50 12.75 -14.17 -3.79
C ILE A 50 11.53 -13.28 -3.59
N CYS A 51 11.29 -12.87 -2.36
CA CYS A 51 10.29 -11.85 -2.12
C CYS A 51 10.93 -10.49 -2.39
N GLU A 52 10.37 -9.77 -3.36
CA GLU A 52 10.75 -8.41 -3.68
C GLU A 52 9.67 -7.47 -3.13
N ASN A 53 10.10 -6.50 -2.32
CA ASN A 53 9.24 -5.46 -1.76
C ASN A 53 9.07 -4.37 -2.81
N THR A 54 7.98 -4.44 -3.57
CA THR A 54 7.72 -3.56 -4.72
C THR A 54 6.35 -2.91 -4.53
N PRO A 55 6.23 -1.59 -4.74
CA PRO A 55 4.91 -0.96 -4.86
C PRO A 55 4.12 -1.48 -6.07
#